data_AF-A0A7A7FBF4-F1
#
_entry.id   AF-A0A7A7FBF4-F1
#
_cell.length_a   1.000
_cell.length_b   1.000
_cell.length_c   1.000
_cell.angle_alpha   90.00
_cell.angle_beta   90.00
_cell.angle_gamma   90.00
#
_symmetry.space_group_name_H-M   'P 1'
#
loop_
_entity.id
_entity.type
_entity.pdbx_description
1 polymer ?
#
loop_
_entity_poly.entity_id
_entity_poly.type
_entity_poly.pdbx_seq_one_letter_code
_entity_poly.pdbx_strand_id
1 'polypeptide(L)'
;TYVEKVPCTSSGVAPIFVNANSSNSILIIKGANKFLSPEDIDRAAEDLKKCKLIVLQLEVQLETVYHAIEFGKKNGIEVLLNPAPALRELDMSYACKCDFFIPNETELEILTGMSVDTYDHIRLAARSLVDKGLNNIIVTMSE
;
A
#
# COMPACT_ATOMS: atom_id res chain seq x y z
N THR A 1 -9.55 -8.68 19.51
CA THR A 1 -8.56 -7.72 19.00
C THR A 1 -7.59 -8.49 18.15
N TYR A 2 -7.31 -8.05 16.92
CA TYR A 2 -6.40 -8.71 15.98
C TYR A 2 -4.98 -8.12 16.03
N VAL A 3 -4.68 -7.36 17.09
CA VAL A 3 -3.37 -6.77 17.33
C VAL A 3 -2.57 -7.70 18.23
N GLU A 4 -1.43 -8.17 17.73
CA GLU A 4 -0.60 -9.16 18.41
C GLU A 4 0.78 -8.62 18.79
N LYS A 5 1.41 -9.29 19.76
CA LYS A 5 2.79 -9.05 20.15
C LYS A 5 3.64 -10.18 19.63
N VAL A 6 4.71 -9.85 18.92
CA VAL A 6 5.70 -10.83 18.47
C VAL A 6 6.76 -11.00 19.57
N PRO A 7 6.89 -12.19 20.19
CA PRO A 7 7.88 -12.40 21.23
C PRO A 7 9.31 -12.11 20.73
N CYS A 8 10.14 -11.56 21.62
CA CYS A 8 11.56 -11.28 21.34
C CYS A 8 11.82 -10.34 20.14
N THR A 9 10.82 -9.59 19.69
CA THR A 9 10.92 -8.65 18.57
C THR A 9 10.46 -7.26 19.01
N SER A 10 11.18 -6.21 18.61
CA SER A 10 10.74 -4.84 18.88
C SER A 10 9.51 -4.48 18.03
N SER A 11 8.70 -3.52 18.50
CA SER A 11 7.75 -2.85 17.60
C SER A 11 8.49 -2.19 16.42
N GLY A 12 7.77 -1.95 15.34
CA GLY A 12 8.28 -1.13 14.24
C GLY A 12 8.58 0.28 14.71
N VAL A 13 9.66 0.87 14.22
CA VAL A 13 10.07 2.24 14.53
C VAL A 13 10.51 2.95 13.25
N ALA A 14 10.29 4.26 13.19
CA ALA A 14 10.71 5.11 12.09
C ALA A 14 11.46 6.34 12.61
N PRO A 15 12.79 6.30 12.75
CA PRO A 15 13.58 7.51 12.99
C PRO A 15 13.43 8.49 11.82
N ILE A 16 13.00 9.72 12.15
CA ILE A 16 12.77 10.81 11.20
C ILE A 16 13.86 11.86 11.39
N PHE A 17 14.58 12.17 10.32
CA PHE A 17 15.59 13.21 10.29
C PHE A 17 15.06 14.38 9.46
N VAL A 18 15.03 15.57 10.06
CA VAL A 18 14.62 16.79 9.37
C VAL A 18 15.86 17.66 9.18
N ASN A 19 16.18 18.00 7.93
CA ASN A 19 17.31 18.90 7.66
C ASN A 19 16.89 20.37 7.75
N ALA A 20 17.86 21.28 7.67
CA ALA A 20 17.60 22.72 7.77
C ALA A 20 16.70 23.28 6.65
N ASN A 21 16.57 22.54 5.54
CA ASN A 21 15.72 22.89 4.40
C ASN A 21 14.31 22.30 4.52
N SER A 22 13.92 21.77 5.69
CA SER A 22 12.63 21.10 5.93
C SER A 22 12.40 19.83 5.10
N SER A 23 13.47 19.22 4.57
CA SER A 23 13.39 17.91 3.94
C SER A 23 13.50 16.82 5.00
N ASN A 24 12.61 15.83 4.90
CA ASN A 24 12.56 14.69 5.79
C ASN A 24 13.27 13.47 5.17
N SER A 25 14.06 12.77 5.96
CA SER A 25 14.59 11.43 5.65
C SER A 25 14.08 10.47 6.72
N ILE A 26 13.41 9.39 6.31
CA ILE A 26 12.79 8.43 7.22
C ILE A 26 13.49 7.08 7.05
N LEU A 27 14.02 6.55 8.16
CA LEU A 27 14.54 5.19 8.21
C LEU A 27 13.46 4.26 8.76
N ILE A 28 13.00 3.27 7.99
CA ILE A 28 11.96 2.35 8.46
C ILE A 28 12.59 1.06 9.00
N ILE A 29 12.32 0.76 10.27
CA ILE A 29 12.65 -0.51 10.90
C ILE A 29 11.34 -1.24 11.16
N LYS A 30 11.01 -2.23 10.32
CA LYS A 30 9.70 -2.91 10.36
C LYS A 30 9.37 -3.56 11.70
N GLY A 31 10.36 -4.09 12.42
CA GLY A 31 10.16 -4.79 13.70
C GLY A 31 9.07 -5.86 13.58
N ALA A 32 8.12 -5.87 14.52
CA ALA A 32 6.96 -6.76 14.53
C ALA A 32 6.09 -6.71 13.27
N ASN A 33 6.04 -5.59 12.53
CA ASN A 33 5.24 -5.47 11.30
C ASN A 33 5.70 -6.44 10.21
N LYS A 34 6.96 -6.89 10.25
CA LYS A 34 7.47 -7.93 9.35
C LYS A 34 6.79 -9.29 9.56
N PHE A 35 6.21 -9.54 10.73
CA PHE A 35 5.64 -10.84 11.07
C PHE A 35 4.14 -10.95 10.78
N LEU A 36 3.50 -9.86 10.32
CA LEU A 36 2.12 -9.95 9.85
C LEU A 36 2.07 -10.84 8.60
N SER A 37 1.32 -11.93 8.67
CA SER A 37 1.29 -13.00 7.67
C SER A 37 -0.12 -13.24 7.11
N PRO A 38 -0.26 -13.96 5.99
CA PRO A 38 -1.56 -14.37 5.46
C PRO A 38 -2.47 -15.08 6.48
N GLU A 39 -1.88 -15.87 7.38
CA GLU A 39 -2.62 -16.59 8.41
C GLU A 39 -3.31 -15.65 9.41
N ASP A 40 -2.77 -14.44 9.64
CA ASP A 40 -3.41 -13.43 10.48
C ASP A 40 -4.73 -12.94 9.89
N ILE A 41 -4.79 -12.81 8.56
CA ILE A 41 -6.01 -12.45 7.82
C ILE A 41 -7.02 -13.60 7.92
N ASP A 42 -6.56 -14.84 7.76
CA ASP A 42 -7.43 -16.02 7.85
C ASP A 42 -8.04 -16.17 9.26
N ARG A 43 -7.26 -15.91 10.31
CA ARG A 43 -7.79 -15.86 11.70
C ARG A 43 -8.81 -14.75 11.89
N ALA A 44 -8.69 -13.65 11.17
CA ALA A 44 -9.61 -12.52 11.22
C ALA A 44 -10.82 -12.62 10.26
N ALA A 45 -10.91 -13.71 9.50
CA ALA A 45 -11.83 -13.81 8.36
C ALA A 45 -13.31 -13.51 8.70
N GLU A 46 -13.82 -14.04 9.82
CA GLU A 46 -15.24 -13.87 10.18
C GLU A 46 -15.62 -12.43 10.53
N ASP A 47 -14.69 -11.65 11.08
CA ASP A 47 -14.93 -10.24 11.35
C ASP A 47 -14.63 -9.37 10.12
N LEU A 48 -13.60 -9.71 9.33
CA LEU A 48 -13.32 -9.03 8.06
C LEU A 48 -14.48 -9.12 7.08
N LYS A 49 -15.20 -10.25 7.01
CA LYS A 49 -16.40 -10.42 6.17
C LYS A 49 -17.54 -9.45 6.50
N LYS A 50 -17.51 -8.81 7.67
CA LYS A 50 -18.50 -7.80 8.09
C LYS A 50 -18.07 -6.38 7.70
N CYS A 51 -16.82 -6.19 7.29
CA CYS A 51 -16.29 -4.92 6.84
C CYS A 51 -16.79 -4.59 5.42
N LYS A 52 -16.85 -3.29 5.12
CA LYS A 52 -17.15 -2.80 3.76
C LYS A 52 -15.89 -2.53 2.94
N LEU A 53 -14.79 -2.21 3.63
CA LEU A 53 -13.53 -1.78 3.03
C LEU A 53 -12.36 -2.32 3.86
N ILE A 54 -11.34 -2.84 3.18
CA ILE A 54 -10.01 -3.14 3.74
C ILE A 54 -9.04 -2.09 3.22
N VAL A 55 -8.28 -1.48 4.13
CA VAL A 55 -7.28 -0.45 3.80
C VAL A 55 -5.89 -1.01 4.03
N LEU A 56 -5.02 -0.92 3.02
CA LEU A 56 -3.69 -1.51 2.99
C LEU A 56 -2.61 -0.48 2.63
N GLN A 57 -1.40 -0.72 3.13
CA GLN A 57 -0.15 -0.06 2.72
C GLN A 57 0.96 -1.10 2.51
N LEU A 58 2.16 -0.68 2.06
CA LEU A 58 3.28 -1.58 1.74
C LEU A 58 4.33 -1.73 2.87
N GLU A 59 3.96 -1.40 4.10
CA GLU A 59 4.87 -1.50 5.26
C GLU A 59 4.94 -2.90 5.89
N VAL A 60 4.08 -3.82 5.46
CA VAL A 60 4.09 -5.25 5.86
C VAL A 60 4.74 -6.09 4.76
N GLN A 61 4.59 -7.42 4.79
CA GLN A 61 5.10 -8.29 3.73
C GLN A 61 4.14 -8.30 2.53
N LEU A 62 4.67 -8.34 1.30
CA LEU A 62 3.87 -8.25 0.07
C LEU A 62 2.89 -9.42 -0.07
N GLU A 63 3.29 -10.62 0.34
CA GLU A 63 2.42 -11.79 0.32
C GLU A 63 1.17 -11.60 1.20
N THR A 64 1.30 -10.90 2.32
CA THR A 64 0.17 -10.57 3.20
C THR A 64 -0.74 -9.53 2.55
N VAL A 65 -0.17 -8.52 1.88
CA VAL A 65 -0.94 -7.53 1.11
C VAL A 65 -1.73 -8.21 -0.02
N TYR A 66 -1.08 -9.09 -0.79
CA TYR A 66 -1.72 -9.80 -1.89
C TYR A 66 -2.80 -10.76 -1.39
N HIS A 67 -2.57 -11.44 -0.27
CA HIS A 67 -3.59 -12.29 0.35
C HIS A 67 -4.81 -11.48 0.82
N ALA A 68 -4.60 -10.28 1.38
CA ALA A 68 -5.69 -9.39 1.76
C ALA A 68 -6.51 -8.92 0.55
N ILE A 69 -5.84 -8.61 -0.57
CA ILE A 69 -6.49 -8.23 -1.84
C ILE A 69 -7.36 -9.39 -2.37
N GLU A 70 -6.82 -10.60 -2.43
CA GLU A 70 -7.57 -11.79 -2.86
C GLU A 70 -8.72 -12.12 -1.89
N PHE A 71 -8.51 -11.96 -0.59
CA PHE A 71 -9.53 -12.14 0.42
C PHE A 71 -10.69 -11.16 0.22
N GLY A 72 -10.41 -9.87 0.02
CA GLY A 72 -11.42 -8.86 -0.25
C GLY A 72 -12.24 -9.19 -1.49
N LYS A 73 -11.54 -9.47 -2.61
CA LYS A 73 -12.15 -9.89 -3.87
C LYS A 73 -13.06 -11.11 -3.72
N LYS A 74 -12.60 -12.15 -3.03
CA LYS A 74 -13.35 -13.41 -2.83
C LYS A 74 -14.63 -13.21 -2.02
N ASN A 75 -14.62 -12.28 -1.07
CA ASN A 75 -15.75 -12.05 -0.15
C ASN A 75 -16.59 -10.82 -0.52
N GLY A 76 -16.30 -10.15 -1.65
CA GLY A 76 -17.04 -8.95 -2.08
C GLY A 76 -16.83 -7.75 -1.15
N ILE A 77 -15.64 -7.63 -0.56
CA ILE A 77 -15.23 -6.50 0.29
C ILE A 77 -14.32 -5.61 -0.55
N GLU A 78 -14.59 -4.31 -0.56
CA GLU A 78 -13.74 -3.38 -1.30
C GLU A 78 -12.33 -3.33 -0.67
N VAL A 79 -11.32 -3.13 -1.51
CA VAL A 79 -9.92 -3.00 -1.09
C VAL A 79 -9.34 -1.69 -1.59
N LEU A 80 -8.79 -0.91 -0.66
CA LEU A 80 -8.02 0.30 -0.94
C LEU A 80 -6.56 0.03 -0.63
N LEU A 81 -5.70 0.16 -1.63
CA LEU A 81 -4.25 0.09 -1.50
C LEU A 81 -3.64 1.49 -1.67
N ASN A 82 -3.02 2.00 -0.61
CA ASN A 82 -2.08 3.12 -0.71
C ASN A 82 -0.68 2.51 -0.88
N PRO A 83 -0.04 2.60 -2.05
CA PRO A 83 1.22 1.92 -2.35
C PRO A 83 2.43 2.65 -1.73
N ALA A 84 2.35 2.97 -0.44
CA ALA A 84 3.37 3.67 0.32
C ALA A 84 4.11 2.72 1.28
N PRO A 85 5.45 2.78 1.35
CA PRO A 85 6.33 3.42 0.37
C PRO A 85 6.28 2.68 -0.97
N ALA A 86 6.47 3.39 -2.09
CA ALA A 86 6.47 2.74 -3.40
C ALA A 86 7.61 1.73 -3.54
N LEU A 87 7.26 0.53 -4.00
CA LEU A 87 8.20 -0.58 -4.25
C LEU A 87 8.23 -0.86 -5.75
N ARG A 88 9.43 -0.90 -6.34
CA ARG A 88 9.60 -1.20 -7.78
C ARG A 88 9.26 -2.65 -8.10
N GLU A 89 9.41 -3.53 -7.12
CA GLU A 89 9.08 -4.95 -7.18
C GLU A 89 7.59 -5.25 -6.94
N LEU A 90 6.73 -4.23 -6.79
CA LEU A 90 5.29 -4.43 -6.65
C LEU A 90 4.73 -5.10 -7.92
N ASP A 91 4.11 -6.27 -7.75
CA ASP A 91 3.47 -6.98 -8.83
C ASP A 91 2.14 -6.30 -9.17
N MET A 92 2.17 -5.48 -10.23
CA MET A 92 0.99 -4.76 -10.68
C MET A 92 -0.15 -5.70 -11.09
N SER A 93 0.11 -6.95 -11.50
CA SER A 93 -0.96 -7.89 -11.83
C SER A 93 -1.80 -8.30 -10.61
N TYR A 94 -1.20 -8.25 -9.42
CA TYR A 94 -1.89 -8.44 -8.14
C TYR A 94 -2.40 -7.12 -7.58
N ALA A 95 -1.57 -6.08 -7.55
CA ALA A 95 -1.97 -4.78 -6.99
C ALA A 95 -3.18 -4.18 -7.73
N CYS A 96 -3.29 -4.35 -9.06
CA CYS A 96 -4.42 -3.87 -9.83
C CYS A 96 -5.77 -4.53 -9.46
N LYS A 97 -5.78 -5.61 -8.66
CA LYS A 97 -7.02 -6.28 -8.24
C LYS A 97 -7.72 -5.55 -7.08
N CYS A 98 -7.09 -4.54 -6.48
CA CYS A 98 -7.77 -3.67 -5.52
C CYS A 98 -8.78 -2.74 -6.22
N ASP A 99 -9.77 -2.27 -5.47
CA ASP A 99 -10.80 -1.37 -5.99
C ASP A 99 -10.32 0.07 -6.08
N PHE A 100 -9.51 0.52 -5.11
CA PHE A 100 -8.96 1.85 -5.05
C PHE A 100 -7.44 1.82 -4.88
N PHE A 101 -6.73 2.56 -5.72
CA PHE A 101 -5.28 2.69 -5.66
C PHE A 101 -4.89 4.16 -5.46
N ILE A 102 -4.18 4.47 -4.38
CA ILE A 102 -3.99 5.86 -3.93
C ILE A 102 -2.51 6.21 -3.76
N PRO A 103 -1.72 6.37 -4.84
CA PRO A 103 -0.35 6.85 -4.76
C PRO A 103 -0.29 8.38 -4.59
N ASN A 104 0.79 8.90 -4.02
CA ASN A 104 1.20 10.29 -4.25
C ASN A 104 1.98 10.43 -5.58
N GLU A 105 2.38 11.66 -5.93
CA GLU A 105 3.14 11.97 -7.14
C GLU A 105 4.45 11.15 -7.25
N THR A 106 5.27 11.16 -6.20
CA THR A 106 6.55 10.43 -6.15
C THR A 106 6.36 8.92 -6.27
N GLU A 107 5.33 8.37 -5.61
CA GLU A 107 4.99 6.96 -5.69
C GLU A 107 4.50 6.58 -7.09
N LEU A 108 3.68 7.43 -7.70
CA LEU A 108 3.20 7.25 -9.07
C LEU A 108 4.37 7.24 -10.07
N GLU A 109 5.31 8.16 -9.93
CA GLU A 109 6.54 8.19 -10.75
C GLU A 109 7.36 6.90 -10.57
N ILE A 110 7.57 6.44 -9.33
CA ILE A 110 8.34 5.21 -9.07
C ILE A 110 7.65 3.98 -9.69
N LEU A 111 6.32 3.89 -9.59
CA LEU A 111 5.54 2.73 -10.07
C LEU A 111 5.39 2.70 -11.59
N THR A 112 5.35 3.87 -12.24
CA THR A 112 5.13 3.98 -13.69
C THR A 112 6.42 4.16 -14.47
N GLY A 113 7.46 4.70 -13.83
CA GLY A 113 8.68 5.19 -14.50
C GLY A 113 8.44 6.41 -15.39
N MET A 114 7.31 7.10 -15.22
CA MET A 114 6.90 8.26 -16.03
C MET A 114 7.03 9.53 -15.19
N SER A 115 7.41 10.64 -15.83
CA SER A 115 7.42 11.97 -15.19
C SER A 115 6.04 12.29 -14.61
N VAL A 116 6.04 13.06 -13.51
CA VAL A 116 4.86 13.60 -12.84
C VAL A 116 4.95 15.12 -12.64
N ASP A 117 5.80 15.80 -13.42
CA ASP A 117 6.11 17.24 -13.25
C ASP A 117 4.93 18.19 -13.57
N THR A 118 3.91 17.69 -14.28
CA THR A 118 2.75 18.47 -14.70
C THR A 118 1.47 17.66 -14.52
N TYR A 119 0.32 18.35 -14.43
CA TYR A 119 -0.99 17.69 -14.38
C TYR A 119 -1.23 16.73 -15.56
N ASP A 120 -0.77 17.08 -16.76
CA ASP A 120 -0.89 16.20 -17.93
C ASP A 120 -0.01 14.95 -17.80
N HIS A 121 1.22 15.11 -17.27
CA HIS A 121 2.11 13.99 -16.99
C HIS A 121 1.52 13.05 -15.93
N ILE A 122 1.01 13.60 -14.82
CA ILE A 122 0.33 12.83 -13.77
C ILE A 122 -0.86 12.06 -14.36
N ARG A 123 -1.67 12.72 -15.20
CA ARG A 123 -2.82 12.07 -15.85
C ARG A 123 -2.39 10.91 -16.75
N LEU A 124 -1.33 11.07 -17.54
CA LEU A 124 -0.79 10.02 -18.39
C LEU A 124 -0.24 8.85 -17.58
N ALA A 125 0.52 9.14 -16.52
CA ALA A 125 1.06 8.13 -15.61
C ALA A 125 -0.07 7.35 -14.92
N ALA A 126 -1.08 8.02 -14.38
CA ALA A 126 -2.24 7.40 -13.76
C ALA A 126 -3.04 6.54 -14.77
N ARG A 127 -3.22 7.05 -15.99
CA ARG A 127 -3.91 6.32 -17.07
C ARG A 127 -3.19 5.02 -17.43
N SER A 128 -1.86 5.02 -17.43
CA SER A 128 -1.08 3.81 -17.70
C SER A 128 -1.37 2.66 -16.71
N LEU A 129 -1.74 2.98 -15.47
CA LEU A 129 -2.10 1.97 -14.47
C LEU A 129 -3.56 1.52 -14.60
N VAL A 130 -4.47 2.42 -15.01
CA VAL A 130 -5.85 2.06 -15.38
C VAL A 130 -5.86 1.11 -16.56
N ASP A 131 -5.03 1.36 -17.58
CA ASP A 131 -4.91 0.48 -18.75
C ASP A 131 -4.28 -0.89 -18.39
N LYS A 132 -3.62 -1.02 -17.23
CA LYS A 132 -3.16 -2.29 -16.64
C LYS A 132 -4.22 -3.01 -15.79
N GLY A 133 -5.43 -2.45 -15.68
CA GLY A 133 -6.58 -3.08 -15.03
C GLY A 133 -6.97 -2.50 -13.67
N LEU A 134 -6.40 -1.38 -13.23
CA LEU A 134 -6.92 -0.68 -12.05
C LEU A 134 -8.31 -0.11 -12.30
N ASN A 135 -9.22 -0.31 -11.34
CA ASN A 135 -10.58 0.21 -11.40
C ASN A 135 -10.62 1.71 -11.11
N ASN A 136 -10.11 2.11 -9.94
CA ASN A 136 -10.10 3.50 -9.50
C ASN A 136 -8.70 3.89 -9.02
N ILE A 137 -8.20 5.01 -9.53
CA ILE A 137 -6.93 5.63 -9.10
C ILE A 137 -7.17 7.04 -8.59
N ILE A 138 -6.60 7.37 -7.43
CA ILE A 138 -6.65 8.70 -6.83
C ILE A 138 -5.22 9.12 -6.56
N VAL A 139 -4.71 10.10 -7.30
CA VAL A 139 -3.35 10.61 -7.07
C VAL A 139 -3.43 11.74 -6.05
N THR A 140 -2.75 11.60 -4.92
CA THR A 140 -2.61 12.71 -3.96
C THR A 140 -1.52 13.66 -4.44
N MET A 141 -1.83 14.96 -4.44
CA MET A 141 -0.93 16.03 -4.87
C MET A 141 -0.71 16.95 -3.69
N SER A 142 0.55 17.31 -3.44
CA SER A 142 0.88 18.33 -2.45
C SER A 142 0.63 19.73 -3.02
N GLU A 143 0.25 20.70 -2.17
CA GLU A 143 0.16 22.12 -2.58
C GLU A 143 1.54 22.75 -2.84
#